data_AF-A0A7K2KXC5-F1
#
_entry.id   AF-A0A7K2KXC5-F1
#
_cell.length_a   1.000
_cell.length_b   1.000
_cell.length_c   1.000
_cell.angle_alpha   90.00
_cell.angle_beta   90.00
_cell.angle_gamma   90.00
#
_symmetry.space_group_name_H-M   'P 1'
#
loop_
_entity.id
_entity.type
_entity.pdbx_description
1 polymer ?
#
loop_
_entity_poly.entity_id
_entity_poly.type
_entity_poly.pdbx_seq_one_letter_code
_entity_poly.pdbx_strand_id
1 'polypeptide(L)'
;MTGEGVGPGEWPIVVRVPVEPVEAAIEADAVQAALSHRALAVRGPLFGVAAQAEEDDWRWRVVVEVTHGCPQQARDSLNSLLWFRAKDEAESPEERRALLAAVARLERERVDELTVLGTRYRVVRAEEYAGLDARGDVEMPRPTDPEPLTPDWSRGAGAQGPRIDAGLVLDPGAPLSPSQAAERLTMRSLVYSGSRFPAPVLADSAHAVETHPDVLLMPTAFLVVERSGVDDTWTPASGLLVTAHDARRTLDFSLVWWGPRHRGLIPFD
;
A
#
# COMPACT_ATOMS: atom_id res chain seq x y z
N MET A 1 -34.13 -9.42 -24.92
CA MET A 1 -32.95 -10.29 -24.67
C MET A 1 -32.24 -9.71 -23.47
N THR A 2 -32.56 -10.29 -22.32
CA THR A 2 -31.92 -10.02 -21.04
C THR A 2 -30.48 -10.51 -21.11
N GLY A 3 -29.52 -9.60 -20.97
CA GLY A 3 -28.12 -9.96 -20.77
C GLY A 3 -27.98 -10.61 -19.41
N GLU A 4 -27.88 -11.94 -19.41
CA GLU A 4 -27.37 -12.68 -18.26
C GLU A 4 -25.98 -12.12 -17.94
N GLY A 5 -25.84 -11.57 -16.73
CA GLY A 5 -24.58 -11.12 -16.20
C GLY A 5 -23.61 -12.30 -16.20
N VAL A 6 -22.58 -12.20 -17.03
CA VAL A 6 -21.35 -12.96 -16.85
C VAL A 6 -20.87 -12.64 -15.45
N GLY A 7 -21.00 -13.59 -14.51
CA GLY A 7 -20.29 -13.51 -13.23
C GLY A 7 -18.81 -13.26 -13.51
N PRO A 8 -18.08 -12.49 -12.69
CA PRO A 8 -16.81 -11.93 -13.13
C PRO A 8 -15.84 -13.08 -13.38
N GLY A 9 -15.61 -13.39 -14.67
CA GLY A 9 -14.39 -14.06 -15.09
C GLY A 9 -13.21 -13.17 -14.71
N GLU A 10 -12.02 -13.74 -14.68
CA GLU A 10 -10.79 -13.01 -14.40
C GLU A 10 -10.73 -11.70 -15.20
N TRP A 11 -10.45 -10.58 -14.54
CA TRP A 11 -10.32 -9.30 -15.22
C TRP A 11 -9.20 -9.39 -16.27
N PRO A 12 -9.45 -8.92 -17.51
CA PRO A 12 -8.43 -8.94 -18.54
C PRO A 12 -7.28 -8.01 -18.14
N ILE A 13 -6.05 -8.48 -18.30
CA ILE A 13 -4.86 -7.65 -18.13
C ILE A 13 -4.59 -6.92 -19.43
N VAL A 14 -4.79 -5.60 -19.43
CA VAL A 14 -4.48 -4.73 -20.56
C VAL A 14 -3.00 -4.36 -20.48
N VAL A 15 -2.23 -4.77 -21.49
CA VAL A 15 -0.79 -4.47 -21.57
C VAL A 15 -0.54 -3.40 -22.63
N ARG A 16 0.17 -2.34 -22.25
CA ARG A 16 0.65 -1.30 -23.17
C ARG A 16 2.17 -1.27 -23.12
N VAL A 17 2.81 -1.39 -24.28
CA VAL A 17 4.26 -1.23 -24.39
C VAL A 17 4.61 0.26 -24.26
N PRO A 18 5.47 0.64 -23.30
CA PRO A 18 5.98 2.00 -23.19
C PRO A 18 6.79 2.40 -24.43
N VAL A 19 6.48 3.56 -25.01
CA VAL A 19 7.18 4.10 -26.19
C VAL A 19 7.81 5.47 -25.94
N GLU A 20 7.31 6.20 -24.94
CA GLU A 20 7.88 7.47 -24.54
C GLU A 20 9.22 7.25 -23.81
N PRO A 21 10.26 8.07 -24.05
CA PRO A 21 11.62 7.79 -23.54
C PRO A 21 11.69 7.58 -22.03
N VAL A 22 10.93 8.36 -21.25
CA VAL A 22 10.90 8.25 -19.78
C VAL A 22 10.22 6.96 -19.35
N GLU A 23 9.08 6.62 -19.95
CA GLU A 23 8.36 5.38 -19.62
C GLU A 23 9.16 4.14 -20.03
N ALA A 24 9.87 4.21 -21.17
CA ALA A 24 10.74 3.13 -21.63
C ALA A 24 11.95 2.93 -20.71
N ALA A 25 12.52 4.00 -20.15
CA ALA A 25 13.58 3.90 -19.15
C ALA A 25 13.07 3.28 -17.83
N ILE A 26 11.89 3.68 -17.35
CA ILE A 26 11.25 3.08 -16.17
C ILE A 26 11.03 1.58 -16.38
N GLU A 27 10.52 1.18 -17.54
CA GLU A 27 10.31 -0.23 -17.88
C GLU A 27 11.63 -1.01 -17.95
N ALA A 28 12.68 -0.42 -18.52
CA ALA A 28 14.00 -1.06 -18.58
C ALA A 28 14.58 -1.32 -17.18
N ASP A 29 14.48 -0.34 -16.28
CA ASP A 29 14.91 -0.48 -14.89
C ASP A 29 14.07 -1.52 -14.14
N ALA A 30 12.76 -1.55 -14.34
CA ALA A 30 11.86 -2.55 -13.76
C ALA A 30 12.17 -3.98 -14.25
N VAL A 31 12.44 -4.15 -15.55
CA VAL A 31 12.85 -5.44 -16.13
C VAL A 31 14.19 -5.88 -15.55
N GLN A 32 15.17 -4.97 -15.44
CA GLN A 32 16.47 -5.28 -14.85
C GLN A 32 16.36 -5.72 -13.38
N ALA A 33 15.52 -5.03 -12.60
CA ALA A 33 15.20 -5.41 -11.22
C ALA A 33 14.59 -6.81 -11.15
N ALA A 34 13.54 -7.09 -11.93
CA ALA A 34 12.87 -8.39 -11.96
C ALA A 34 13.80 -9.55 -12.37
N LEU A 35 14.77 -9.30 -13.24
CA LEU A 35 15.76 -10.31 -13.67
C LEU A 35 16.80 -10.62 -12.58
N SER A 36 17.16 -9.61 -11.77
CA SER A 36 18.17 -9.71 -10.72
C SER A 36 17.59 -10.19 -9.39
N HIS A 37 16.33 -9.85 -9.09
CA HIS A 37 15.65 -10.15 -7.83
C HIS A 37 14.48 -11.11 -8.07
N ARG A 38 14.79 -12.40 -8.19
CA ARG A 38 13.81 -13.44 -8.58
C ARG A 38 13.05 -14.06 -7.40
N ALA A 39 13.51 -13.82 -6.18
CA ALA A 39 12.82 -14.26 -4.97
C ALA A 39 12.08 -13.08 -4.33
N LEU A 40 11.09 -13.36 -3.49
CA LEU A 40 10.29 -12.34 -2.81
C LEU A 40 10.39 -12.46 -1.30
N ALA A 41 10.65 -11.34 -0.64
CA ALA A 41 10.46 -11.17 0.80
C ALA A 41 9.08 -10.57 1.05
N VAL A 42 8.13 -11.40 1.49
CA VAL A 42 6.80 -10.92 1.92
C VAL A 42 6.81 -10.57 3.40
N ARG A 43 6.42 -9.35 3.76
CA ARG A 43 6.30 -8.91 5.16
C ARG A 43 4.98 -9.33 5.78
N GLY A 44 3.89 -9.20 5.03
CA GLY A 44 2.55 -9.53 5.51
C GLY A 44 1.49 -8.56 4.98
N PRO A 45 0.24 -8.70 5.46
CA PRO A 45 -0.87 -7.92 4.94
C PRO A 45 -0.88 -6.53 5.55
N LEU A 46 -1.18 -5.55 4.70
CA LEU A 46 -1.49 -4.18 5.06
C LEU A 46 -2.97 -3.90 4.81
N PHE A 47 -3.52 -2.97 5.58
CA PHE A 47 -4.92 -2.59 5.52
C PHE A 47 -5.08 -1.08 5.36
N GLY A 48 -6.09 -0.70 4.58
CA GLY A 48 -6.51 0.67 4.36
C GLY A 48 -7.99 0.72 4.04
N VAL A 49 -8.47 1.85 3.53
CA VAL A 49 -9.86 2.00 3.11
C VAL A 49 -9.95 2.64 1.75
N ALA A 50 -10.74 2.01 0.88
CA ALA A 50 -11.09 2.56 -0.41
C ALA A 50 -12.57 2.98 -0.41
N ALA A 51 -12.86 4.05 -1.14
CA ALA A 51 -14.19 4.60 -1.35
C ALA A 51 -14.57 4.52 -2.83
N GLN A 52 -15.82 4.22 -3.10
CA GLN A 52 -16.40 4.20 -4.43
C GLN A 52 -17.67 5.06 -4.40
N ALA A 53 -17.71 6.11 -5.21
CA ALA A 53 -18.93 6.84 -5.46
C ALA A 53 -19.84 6.05 -6.42
N GLU A 54 -21.14 6.33 -6.38
CA GLU A 54 -22.12 5.68 -7.27
C GLU A 54 -21.79 5.87 -8.77
N GLU A 55 -21.10 6.96 -9.11
CA GLU A 55 -20.65 7.31 -10.47
C GLU A 55 -19.31 6.70 -10.89
N ASP A 56 -18.55 6.09 -9.97
CA ASP A 56 -17.17 5.61 -10.22
C ASP A 56 -17.11 4.25 -10.95
N ASP A 57 -18.26 3.66 -11.32
CA ASP A 57 -18.42 2.34 -11.93
C ASP A 57 -17.75 1.23 -11.08
N TRP A 58 -16.59 0.70 -11.51
CA TRP A 58 -15.81 -0.32 -10.78
C TRP A 58 -14.52 0.22 -10.16
N ARG A 59 -14.27 1.53 -10.29
CA ARG A 59 -13.06 2.17 -9.73
C ARG A 59 -13.27 2.49 -8.25
N TRP A 60 -12.21 2.30 -7.49
CA TRP A 60 -12.16 2.66 -6.07
C TRP A 60 -11.04 3.66 -5.83
N ARG A 61 -11.24 4.60 -4.92
CA ARG A 61 -10.22 5.58 -4.52
C ARG A 61 -9.76 5.30 -3.10
N VAL A 62 -8.46 5.20 -2.87
CA VAL A 62 -7.92 5.06 -1.52
C VAL A 62 -8.14 6.36 -0.75
N VAL A 63 -8.83 6.26 0.40
CA VAL A 63 -9.16 7.38 1.30
C VAL A 63 -8.49 7.27 2.66
N VAL A 64 -8.07 6.07 3.03
CA VAL A 64 -7.16 5.79 4.16
C VAL A 64 -6.03 4.95 3.60
N GLU A 65 -4.78 5.39 3.82
CA GLU A 65 -3.56 4.76 3.33
C GLU A 65 -3.53 3.26 3.67
N VAL A 66 -3.00 2.43 2.77
CA VAL A 66 -2.92 0.98 2.99
C VAL A 66 -1.63 0.65 3.73
N THR A 67 -1.52 1.14 4.97
CA THR A 67 -0.30 1.05 5.80
C THR A 67 -0.54 0.42 7.18
N HIS A 68 -1.80 0.12 7.52
CA HIS A 68 -2.15 -0.41 8.83
C HIS A 68 -1.85 -1.91 8.93
N GLY A 69 -1.39 -2.36 10.10
CA GLY A 69 -1.04 -3.76 10.33
C GLY A 69 -2.22 -4.68 10.64
N CYS A 70 -3.42 -4.13 10.85
CA CYS A 70 -4.63 -4.93 11.02
C CYS A 70 -5.91 -4.22 10.50
N PRO A 71 -6.97 -4.97 10.18
CA PRO A 71 -8.23 -4.40 9.68
C PRO A 71 -8.88 -3.42 10.66
N GLN A 72 -8.72 -3.64 11.97
CA GLN A 72 -9.34 -2.77 12.97
C GLN A 72 -8.75 -1.36 12.94
N GLN A 73 -7.43 -1.23 12.77
CA GLN A 73 -6.78 0.08 12.63
C GLN A 73 -7.32 0.85 11.41
N ALA A 74 -7.57 0.17 10.28
CA ALA A 74 -8.18 0.79 9.11
C ALA A 74 -9.63 1.25 9.39
N ARG A 75 -10.42 0.49 10.16
CA ARG A 75 -11.78 0.90 10.59
C ARG A 75 -11.75 2.10 11.53
N ASP A 76 -10.78 2.15 12.45
CA ASP A 76 -10.60 3.28 13.37
C ASP A 76 -10.18 4.56 12.60
N SER A 77 -9.36 4.41 11.57
CA SER A 77 -9.01 5.51 10.65
C SER A 77 -10.22 5.96 9.81
N LEU A 78 -11.08 5.03 9.34
CA LEU A 78 -12.33 5.39 8.66
C LEU A 78 -13.30 6.12 9.60
N ASN A 79 -13.41 5.68 10.85
CA ASN A 79 -14.19 6.36 11.86
C ASN A 79 -13.73 7.82 12.01
N SER A 80 -12.43 8.01 12.19
CA SER A 80 -11.81 9.34 12.30
C SER A 80 -12.08 10.19 11.06
N LEU A 81 -11.90 9.63 9.86
CA LEU A 81 -12.21 10.29 8.59
C LEU A 81 -13.66 10.79 8.56
N LEU A 82 -14.63 9.90 8.80
CA LEU A 82 -16.06 10.27 8.76
C LEU A 82 -16.42 11.29 9.84
N TRP A 83 -15.79 11.21 11.01
CA TRP A 83 -15.98 12.19 12.07
C TRP A 83 -15.49 13.59 11.68
N PHE A 84 -14.28 13.70 11.10
CA PHE A 84 -13.76 14.98 10.60
C PHE A 84 -14.63 15.53 9.48
N ARG A 85 -15.09 14.69 8.54
CA ARG A 85 -16.05 15.12 7.52
C ARG A 85 -17.35 15.65 8.14
N ALA A 86 -17.89 14.98 9.15
CA ALA A 86 -19.11 15.44 9.83
C ALA A 86 -18.93 16.77 10.56
N LYS A 87 -17.71 17.04 11.04
CA LYS A 87 -17.38 18.24 11.81
C LYS A 87 -17.04 19.43 10.91
N ASP A 88 -16.21 19.19 9.90
CA ASP A 88 -15.51 20.24 9.15
C ASP A 88 -16.04 20.42 7.71
N GLU A 89 -16.70 19.40 7.13
CA GLU A 89 -17.14 19.42 5.71
C GLU A 89 -18.66 19.37 5.50
N ALA A 90 -19.45 18.89 6.46
CA ALA A 90 -20.89 18.71 6.27
C ALA A 90 -21.62 20.05 6.03
N GLU A 91 -22.38 20.15 4.94
CA GLU A 91 -23.07 21.37 4.53
C GLU A 91 -24.50 21.46 5.09
N SER A 92 -25.06 20.31 5.51
CA SER A 92 -26.41 20.23 6.09
C SER A 92 -26.48 19.43 7.41
N PRO A 93 -27.47 19.73 8.28
CA PRO A 93 -27.76 18.90 9.46
C PRO A 93 -28.08 17.44 9.12
N GLU A 94 -28.66 17.18 7.96
CA GLU A 94 -28.99 15.85 7.45
C GLU A 94 -27.71 15.04 7.15
N GLU A 95 -26.79 15.64 6.39
CA GLU A 95 -25.48 15.04 6.08
C GLU A 95 -24.68 14.76 7.35
N ARG A 96 -24.60 15.75 8.24
CA ARG A 96 -23.89 15.59 9.52
C ARG A 96 -24.46 14.43 10.34
N ARG A 97 -25.80 14.30 10.40
CA ARG A 97 -26.46 13.18 11.10
C ARG A 97 -26.14 11.83 10.45
N ALA A 98 -26.13 11.75 9.12
CA ALA A 98 -25.78 10.52 8.40
C ALA A 98 -24.33 10.09 8.68
N LEU A 99 -23.38 11.03 8.64
CA LEU A 99 -21.97 10.75 8.94
C LEU A 99 -21.77 10.32 10.41
N LEU A 100 -22.41 10.99 11.36
CA LEU A 100 -22.31 10.60 12.78
C LEU A 100 -22.99 9.26 13.08
N ALA A 101 -24.06 8.91 12.38
CA ALA A 101 -24.66 7.57 12.50
C ALA A 101 -23.70 6.48 11.99
N ALA A 102 -22.97 6.75 10.92
CA ALA A 102 -21.94 5.87 10.40
C ALA A 102 -20.75 5.70 11.37
N VAL A 103 -20.26 6.79 11.96
CA VAL A 103 -19.26 6.77 13.05
C VAL A 103 -19.74 5.88 14.20
N ALA A 104 -20.95 6.11 14.69
CA ALA A 104 -21.52 5.34 15.80
C ALA A 104 -21.67 3.84 15.47
N ARG A 105 -21.88 3.48 14.20
CA ARG A 105 -21.89 2.08 13.75
C ARG A 105 -20.49 1.46 13.81
N LEU A 106 -19.48 2.16 13.31
CA LEU A 106 -18.07 1.70 13.35
C LEU A 106 -17.55 1.49 14.77
N GLU A 107 -18.04 2.26 15.75
CA GLU A 107 -17.69 2.08 17.17
C GLU A 107 -18.25 0.78 17.78
N ARG A 108 -19.36 0.26 17.24
CA ARG A 108 -20.08 -0.89 17.81
C ARG A 108 -19.90 -2.18 17.03
N GLU A 109 -19.66 -2.09 15.73
CA GLU A 109 -19.68 -3.23 14.81
C GLU A 109 -18.35 -3.36 14.08
N ARG A 110 -17.93 -4.60 13.81
CA ARG A 110 -16.76 -4.92 12.97
C ARG A 110 -17.19 -5.00 11.51
N VAL A 111 -17.52 -3.87 10.91
CA VAL A 111 -17.96 -3.80 9.50
C VAL A 111 -16.78 -3.56 8.57
N ASP A 112 -16.70 -4.35 7.50
CA ASP A 112 -15.69 -4.20 6.44
C ASP A 112 -16.21 -3.43 5.22
N GLU A 113 -17.53 -3.24 5.15
CA GLU A 113 -18.19 -2.43 4.15
C GLU A 113 -19.27 -1.54 4.77
N LEU A 114 -19.31 -0.29 4.32
CA LEU A 114 -20.21 0.73 4.85
C LEU A 114 -20.58 1.72 3.74
N THR A 115 -21.87 1.99 3.55
CA THR A 115 -22.33 3.03 2.61
C THR A 115 -22.85 4.23 3.38
N VAL A 116 -22.37 5.43 3.04
CA VAL A 116 -22.77 6.69 3.66
C VAL A 116 -22.93 7.73 2.56
N LEU A 117 -24.11 8.36 2.47
CA LEU A 117 -24.39 9.42 1.48
C LEU A 117 -24.02 9.02 0.03
N GLY A 118 -24.40 7.80 -0.39
CA GLY A 118 -24.10 7.29 -1.74
C GLY A 118 -22.65 6.85 -1.98
N THR A 119 -21.76 7.03 -1.00
CA THR A 119 -20.36 6.55 -1.09
C THR A 119 -20.22 5.22 -0.36
N ARG A 120 -19.74 4.18 -1.05
CA ARG A 120 -19.40 2.89 -0.45
C ARG A 120 -17.95 2.90 -0.01
N TYR A 121 -17.70 2.61 1.25
CA TYR A 121 -16.38 2.43 1.85
C TYR A 121 -16.12 0.94 2.07
N ARG A 122 -14.91 0.49 1.77
CA ARG A 122 -14.48 -0.88 1.97
C ARG A 122 -13.08 -0.93 2.60
N VAL A 123 -12.92 -1.74 3.64
CA VAL A 123 -11.59 -2.10 4.16
C VAL A 123 -10.90 -2.96 3.10
N VAL A 124 -9.74 -2.52 2.64
CA VAL A 124 -8.94 -3.20 1.61
C VAL A 124 -7.69 -3.83 2.23
N ARG A 125 -7.23 -4.93 1.62
CA ARG A 125 -6.03 -5.68 2.00
C ARG A 125 -5.03 -5.59 0.85
N ALA A 126 -3.78 -5.26 1.15
CA ALA A 126 -2.66 -5.32 0.21
C ALA A 126 -1.52 -6.14 0.81
N GLU A 127 -0.60 -6.59 -0.04
CA GLU A 127 0.57 -7.36 0.35
C GLU A 127 1.81 -6.51 0.23
N GLU A 128 2.57 -6.38 1.32
CA GLU A 128 3.88 -5.75 1.26
C GLU A 128 4.95 -6.80 0.94
N TYR A 129 5.65 -6.59 -0.18
CA TYR A 129 6.74 -7.45 -0.62
C TYR A 129 7.89 -6.65 -1.23
N ALA A 130 9.08 -7.26 -1.25
CA ALA A 130 10.25 -6.74 -1.93
C ALA A 130 11.00 -7.86 -2.66
N GLY A 131 11.70 -7.50 -3.74
CA GLY A 131 12.60 -8.42 -4.45
C GLY A 131 13.80 -8.80 -3.61
N LEU A 132 14.25 -10.05 -3.74
CA LEU A 132 15.49 -10.59 -3.20
C LEU A 132 16.37 -11.13 -4.32
N ASP A 133 17.64 -10.77 -4.28
CA ASP A 133 18.65 -11.32 -5.19
C ASP A 133 19.08 -12.74 -4.77
N ALA A 134 19.99 -13.34 -5.55
CA ALA A 134 20.50 -14.69 -5.27
C ALA A 134 21.32 -14.79 -3.96
N ARG A 135 21.75 -13.68 -3.38
CA ARG A 135 22.46 -13.59 -2.09
C ARG A 135 21.52 -13.30 -0.92
N GLY A 136 20.23 -13.10 -1.22
CA GLY A 136 19.23 -12.70 -0.23
C GLY A 136 19.31 -11.21 0.13
N ASP A 137 19.94 -10.38 -0.68
CA ASP A 137 19.93 -8.93 -0.51
C ASP A 137 18.62 -8.36 -1.07
N VAL A 138 18.06 -7.38 -0.36
CA VAL A 138 16.81 -6.71 -0.72
C VAL A 138 17.06 -5.73 -1.87
N GLU A 139 16.11 -5.67 -2.80
CA GLU A 139 16.13 -4.72 -3.91
C GLU A 139 16.31 -3.29 -3.41
N MET A 140 17.31 -2.60 -3.98
CA MET A 140 17.55 -1.18 -3.73
C MET A 140 16.68 -0.31 -4.65
N PRO A 141 16.42 0.96 -4.29
CA PRO A 141 15.74 1.90 -5.18
C PRO A 141 16.35 1.94 -6.57
N ARG A 142 15.50 1.89 -7.59
CA ARG A 142 15.84 1.96 -9.00
C ARG A 142 16.20 3.40 -9.40
N PRO A 143 17.06 3.61 -10.41
CA PRO A 143 17.40 4.96 -10.88
C PRO A 143 16.19 5.80 -11.29
N THR A 144 15.14 5.18 -11.82
CA THR A 144 13.89 5.85 -12.21
C THR A 144 12.81 5.90 -11.14
N ASP A 145 13.09 5.46 -9.91
CA ASP A 145 12.12 5.57 -8.84
C ASP A 145 11.81 7.04 -8.47
N PRO A 146 10.61 7.34 -7.95
CA PRO A 146 10.23 8.71 -7.62
C PRO A 146 11.19 9.38 -6.62
N GLU A 147 11.70 10.55 -7.01
CA GLU A 147 12.56 11.41 -6.19
C GLU A 147 12.00 12.85 -6.22
N PRO A 148 12.13 13.63 -5.13
CA PRO A 148 11.77 15.03 -5.15
C PRO A 148 12.67 15.83 -6.09
N LEU A 149 12.10 16.80 -6.80
CA LEU A 149 12.85 17.68 -7.73
C LEU A 149 14.03 18.39 -7.05
N THR A 150 13.82 18.81 -5.80
CA THR A 150 14.86 19.41 -4.95
C THR A 150 14.90 18.63 -3.64
N PRO A 151 15.97 17.86 -3.37
CA PRO A 151 16.15 17.17 -2.11
C PRO A 151 16.17 18.14 -0.93
N ASP A 152 15.27 17.95 0.03
CA ASP A 152 15.27 18.67 1.31
C ASP A 152 15.69 17.74 2.46
N TRP A 153 16.78 18.10 3.13
CA TRP A 153 17.35 17.37 4.26
C TRP A 153 16.93 17.95 5.62
N SER A 154 16.09 18.98 5.63
CA SER A 154 15.59 19.59 6.86
C SER A 154 14.75 18.61 7.69
N ARG A 155 14.83 18.75 9.02
CA ARG A 155 14.07 17.91 9.94
C ARG A 155 12.58 18.15 9.74
N GLY A 156 11.83 17.07 9.54
CA GLY A 156 10.38 17.14 9.33
C GLY A 156 9.93 17.48 7.91
N ALA A 157 10.84 17.73 6.95
CA ALA A 157 10.50 18.08 5.57
C ALA A 157 9.41 17.18 4.94
N GLY A 158 9.59 15.86 4.95
CA GLY A 158 8.62 14.94 4.36
C GLY A 158 7.38 14.65 5.21
N ALA A 159 7.23 15.25 6.39
CA ALA A 159 5.90 15.28 7.04
C ALA A 159 4.93 16.19 6.28
N GLN A 160 5.44 17.08 5.43
CA GLN A 160 4.67 17.95 4.53
C GLN A 160 4.51 17.35 3.12
N GLY A 161 5.08 16.17 2.87
CA GLY A 161 4.99 15.49 1.59
C GLY A 161 3.62 14.86 1.34
N PRO A 162 3.37 14.37 0.10
CA PRO A 162 2.20 13.56 -0.17
C PRO A 162 2.18 12.34 0.75
N ARG A 163 0.97 12.01 1.19
CA ARG A 163 0.68 10.77 1.93
C ARG A 163 0.85 9.55 1.03
N ILE A 164 1.04 8.38 1.65
CA ILE A 164 1.06 7.12 0.90
C ILE A 164 -0.31 6.90 0.27
N ASP A 165 -0.32 6.41 -0.97
CA ASP A 165 -1.54 6.15 -1.75
C ASP A 165 -2.46 7.37 -1.92
N ALA A 166 -1.95 8.59 -1.70
CA ALA A 166 -2.76 9.80 -1.75
C ALA A 166 -3.40 9.97 -3.14
N GLY A 167 -4.73 9.89 -3.18
CA GLY A 167 -5.49 10.01 -4.43
C GLY A 167 -5.37 8.79 -5.34
N LEU A 168 -4.81 7.67 -4.87
CA LEU A 168 -4.68 6.45 -5.65
C LEU A 168 -6.06 5.93 -6.07
N VAL A 169 -6.21 5.71 -7.38
CA VAL A 169 -7.39 5.06 -7.96
C VAL A 169 -7.03 3.62 -8.30
N LEU A 170 -7.75 2.69 -7.68
CA LEU A 170 -7.70 1.27 -7.92
C LEU A 170 -8.56 0.96 -9.15
N ASP A 171 -7.86 0.78 -10.27
CA ASP A 171 -8.45 0.62 -11.59
C ASP A 171 -7.96 -0.72 -12.23
N PRO A 172 -8.72 -1.83 -12.08
CA PRO A 172 -8.57 -3.09 -12.81
C PRO A 172 -8.26 -3.02 -14.31
N GLY A 173 -8.78 -2.04 -15.04
CA GLY A 173 -8.67 -1.92 -16.49
C GLY A 173 -7.59 -0.94 -16.96
N ALA A 174 -6.88 -0.29 -16.03
CA ALA A 174 -5.76 0.58 -16.34
C ALA A 174 -4.67 -0.22 -17.08
N PRO A 175 -4.11 0.32 -18.18
CA PRO A 175 -3.07 -0.37 -18.93
C PRO A 175 -1.80 -0.48 -18.09
N LEU A 176 -1.22 -1.68 -18.05
CA LEU A 176 0.04 -1.97 -17.37
C LEU A 176 1.21 -2.04 -18.37
N SER A 177 2.41 -1.71 -17.92
CA SER A 177 3.63 -2.05 -18.67
C SER A 177 3.85 -3.59 -18.69
N PRO A 178 4.70 -4.11 -19.59
CA PRO A 178 5.00 -5.54 -19.61
C PRO A 178 5.52 -6.09 -18.27
N SER A 179 6.44 -5.40 -17.60
CA SER A 179 6.95 -5.79 -16.28
C SER A 179 5.84 -5.83 -15.22
N GLN A 180 5.00 -4.79 -15.15
CA GLN A 180 3.84 -4.73 -14.25
C GLN A 180 2.82 -5.83 -14.54
N ALA A 181 2.57 -6.15 -15.81
CA ALA A 181 1.67 -7.24 -16.18
C ALA A 181 2.20 -8.60 -15.71
N ALA A 182 3.50 -8.85 -15.89
CA ALA A 182 4.15 -10.07 -15.41
C ALA A 182 4.15 -10.16 -13.88
N GLU A 183 4.39 -9.05 -13.18
CA GLU A 183 4.31 -8.95 -11.73
C GLU A 183 2.89 -9.22 -11.23
N ARG A 184 1.87 -8.56 -11.79
CA ARG A 184 0.46 -8.80 -11.45
C ARG A 184 0.06 -10.26 -11.64
N LEU A 185 0.47 -10.89 -12.75
CA LEU A 185 0.22 -12.31 -13.01
C LEU A 185 0.88 -13.21 -11.95
N THR A 186 2.11 -12.90 -11.56
CA THR A 186 2.83 -13.65 -10.51
C THR A 186 2.10 -13.54 -9.17
N MET A 187 1.58 -12.34 -8.85
CA MET A 187 0.90 -12.06 -7.59
C MET A 187 -0.47 -12.73 -7.47
N ARG A 188 -1.15 -13.07 -8.58
CA ARG A 188 -2.45 -13.79 -8.54
C ARG A 188 -2.38 -15.12 -7.79
N SER A 189 -1.22 -15.79 -7.80
CA SER A 189 -1.01 -17.07 -7.12
C SER A 189 -0.24 -16.94 -5.80
N LEU A 190 -0.07 -15.72 -5.26
CA LEU A 190 0.72 -15.52 -4.05
C LEU A 190 0.01 -16.14 -2.83
N VAL A 191 0.62 -17.20 -2.31
CA VAL A 191 0.24 -17.80 -1.02
C VAL A 191 1.44 -17.73 -0.10
N TYR A 192 1.23 -17.24 1.12
CA TYR A 192 2.27 -17.19 2.12
C TYR A 192 2.73 -18.60 2.50
N SER A 193 4.02 -18.72 2.78
CA SER A 193 4.61 -19.96 3.26
C SER A 193 5.68 -19.68 4.33
N GLY A 194 6.00 -20.71 5.12
CA GLY A 194 7.01 -20.64 6.17
C GLY A 194 6.45 -20.47 7.58
N SER A 195 7.24 -20.85 8.56
CA SER A 195 6.87 -20.88 9.99
C SER A 195 6.75 -19.51 10.65
N ARG A 196 7.20 -18.44 9.98
CA ARG A 196 7.11 -17.06 10.49
C ARG A 196 5.68 -16.51 10.50
N PHE A 197 4.79 -17.06 9.68
CA PHE A 197 3.40 -16.62 9.59
C PHE A 197 2.51 -17.49 10.50
N PRO A 198 1.66 -16.89 11.34
CA PRO A 198 0.68 -17.63 12.12
C PRO A 198 -0.28 -18.43 11.22
N ALA A 199 -0.72 -19.61 11.69
CA ALA A 199 -1.62 -20.48 10.91
C ALA A 199 -2.90 -19.79 10.39
N PRO A 200 -3.57 -18.88 11.14
CA PRO A 200 -4.70 -18.12 10.60
C PRO A 200 -4.33 -17.22 9.41
N VAL A 201 -3.13 -16.65 9.40
CA VAL A 201 -2.65 -15.79 8.31
C VAL A 201 -2.33 -16.62 7.06
N LEU A 202 -1.76 -17.82 7.24
CA LEU A 202 -1.53 -18.76 6.14
C LEU A 202 -2.86 -19.20 5.50
N ALA A 203 -3.86 -19.52 6.32
CA ALA A 203 -5.20 -19.90 5.84
C ALA A 203 -5.91 -18.74 5.10
N ASP A 204 -5.82 -17.52 5.64
CA ASP A 204 -6.38 -16.32 5.00
C ASP A 204 -5.73 -16.05 3.64
N SER A 205 -4.39 -16.13 3.55
CA SER A 205 -3.66 -15.95 2.29
C SER A 205 -4.06 -17.00 1.24
N ALA A 206 -4.20 -18.27 1.62
CA ALA A 206 -4.66 -19.31 0.70
C ALA A 206 -6.10 -19.06 0.22
N HIS A 207 -6.98 -18.63 1.13
CA HIS A 207 -8.37 -18.31 0.80
C HIS A 207 -8.50 -17.07 -0.10
N ALA A 208 -7.60 -16.09 0.05
CA ALA A 208 -7.59 -14.88 -0.77
C ALA A 208 -7.37 -15.19 -2.25
N VAL A 209 -6.51 -16.16 -2.59
CA VAL A 209 -6.28 -16.59 -3.98
C VAL A 209 -7.55 -17.15 -4.63
N GLU A 210 -8.39 -17.85 -3.85
CA GLU A 210 -9.64 -18.43 -4.35
C GLU A 210 -10.76 -17.39 -4.47
N THR A 211 -10.86 -16.47 -3.51
CA THR A 211 -11.98 -15.52 -3.40
C THR A 211 -11.75 -14.19 -4.08
N HIS A 212 -10.49 -13.80 -4.23
CA HIS A 212 -10.05 -12.53 -4.81
C HIS A 212 -8.88 -12.79 -5.79
N PRO A 213 -9.09 -13.59 -6.85
CA PRO A 213 -8.02 -14.00 -7.78
C PRO A 213 -7.44 -12.82 -8.57
N ASP A 214 -8.19 -11.73 -8.70
CA ASP A 214 -7.75 -10.51 -9.36
C ASP A 214 -7.15 -9.52 -8.38
N VAL A 215 -5.83 -9.43 -8.40
CA VAL A 215 -5.05 -8.46 -7.63
C VAL A 215 -4.77 -7.20 -8.45
N LEU A 216 -4.48 -6.09 -7.75
CA LEU A 216 -3.98 -4.85 -8.31
C LEU A 216 -2.57 -4.58 -7.78
N LEU A 217 -1.73 -3.94 -8.58
CA LEU A 217 -0.44 -3.46 -8.11
C LEU A 217 -0.61 -2.09 -7.46
N MET A 218 -0.12 -1.99 -6.23
CA MET A 218 0.00 -0.70 -5.53
C MET A 218 1.25 0.03 -6.03
N PRO A 219 1.32 1.37 -5.92
CA PRO A 219 2.55 2.11 -6.17
C PRO A 219 3.72 1.57 -5.34
N THR A 220 4.93 1.60 -5.91
CA THR A 220 6.15 1.25 -5.17
C THR A 220 6.33 2.22 -3.99
N ALA A 221 6.59 1.67 -2.81
CA ALA A 221 6.93 2.40 -1.60
C ALA A 221 8.32 1.97 -1.10
N PHE A 222 8.90 2.79 -0.24
CA PHE A 222 10.28 2.62 0.26
C PHE A 222 10.28 2.46 1.77
N LEU A 223 11.19 1.64 2.29
CA LEU A 223 11.44 1.54 3.72
C LEU A 223 12.92 1.29 3.98
N VAL A 224 13.35 1.62 5.19
CA VAL A 224 14.66 1.22 5.68
C VAL A 224 14.53 -0.19 6.25
N VAL A 225 15.43 -1.08 5.83
CA VAL A 225 15.59 -2.42 6.40
C VAL A 225 17.01 -2.57 6.97
N GLU A 226 17.13 -3.37 8.01
CA GLU A 226 18.40 -3.70 8.66
C GLU A 226 18.66 -5.20 8.58
N ARG A 227 19.89 -5.60 8.28
CA ARG A 227 20.35 -7.00 8.35
C ARG A 227 21.24 -7.15 9.56
N SER A 228 20.73 -7.80 10.60
CA SER A 228 21.50 -8.09 11.81
C SER A 228 22.32 -9.37 11.63
N GLY A 229 23.57 -9.36 12.08
CA GLY A 229 24.46 -10.52 12.01
C GLY A 229 24.11 -11.68 12.94
N VAL A 230 23.09 -11.55 13.80
CA VAL A 230 22.65 -12.61 14.72
C VAL A 230 21.80 -13.66 14.00
N ASP A 231 20.83 -13.20 13.20
CA ASP A 231 19.88 -14.06 12.50
C ASP A 231 20.04 -14.01 10.97
N ASP A 232 20.95 -13.17 10.46
CA ASP A 232 21.23 -12.92 9.04
C ASP A 232 19.97 -12.57 8.21
N THR A 233 18.94 -12.04 8.88
CA THR A 233 17.65 -11.70 8.28
C THR A 233 17.45 -10.20 8.17
N TRP A 234 16.81 -9.76 7.09
CA TRP A 234 16.32 -8.39 6.93
C TRP A 234 15.10 -8.14 7.81
N THR A 235 15.16 -7.08 8.61
CA THR A 235 14.03 -6.60 9.42
C THR A 235 13.71 -5.14 9.06
N PRO A 236 12.42 -4.75 9.06
CA PRO A 236 12.04 -3.35 8.88
C PRO A 236 12.57 -2.47 10.02
N ALA A 237 13.15 -1.33 9.66
CA ALA A 237 13.65 -0.30 10.58
C ALA A 237 12.90 1.04 10.44
N SER A 238 11.96 1.15 9.49
CA SER A 238 11.03 2.27 9.33
C SER A 238 9.64 1.81 8.89
N GLY A 239 8.67 2.73 8.88
CA GLY A 239 7.45 2.56 8.10
C GLY A 239 7.69 2.75 6.60
N LEU A 240 6.63 2.56 5.81
CA LEU A 240 6.63 2.85 4.38
C LEU A 240 6.75 4.37 4.14
N LEU A 241 7.37 4.72 3.01
CA LEU A 241 7.68 6.08 2.60
C LEU A 241 7.46 6.21 1.09
N VAL A 242 7.09 7.41 0.62
CA VAL A 242 6.69 7.66 -0.77
C VAL A 242 7.89 7.72 -1.72
N THR A 243 9.05 8.18 -1.24
CA THR A 243 10.25 8.39 -2.07
C THR A 243 11.48 7.73 -1.46
N ALA A 244 12.45 7.39 -2.31
CA ALA A 244 13.75 6.90 -1.87
C ALA A 244 14.49 7.97 -1.04
N HIS A 245 14.38 9.26 -1.41
CA HIS A 245 14.89 10.37 -0.58
C HIS A 245 14.32 10.38 0.83
N ASP A 246 13.02 10.15 1.01
CA ASP A 246 12.42 10.09 2.35
C ASP A 246 12.98 8.92 3.17
N ALA A 247 13.26 7.77 2.54
CA ALA A 247 13.93 6.65 3.19
C ALA A 247 15.36 7.01 3.62
N ARG A 248 16.13 7.69 2.76
CA ARG A 248 17.48 8.16 3.10
C ARG A 248 17.46 9.17 4.25
N ARG A 249 16.49 10.10 4.26
CA ARG A 249 16.32 11.08 5.34
C ARG A 249 15.91 10.42 6.65
N THR A 250 15.07 9.40 6.58
CA THR A 250 14.67 8.60 7.75
C THR A 250 15.87 7.83 8.32
N LEU A 251 16.70 7.26 7.44
CA LEU A 251 17.94 6.60 7.83
C LEU A 251 18.94 7.59 8.47
N ASP A 252 19.15 8.76 7.87
CA ASP A 252 20.01 9.81 8.42
C ASP A 252 19.53 10.23 9.82
N PHE A 253 18.23 10.52 9.97
CA PHE A 253 17.64 10.85 11.27
C PHE A 253 17.83 9.72 12.29
N SER A 254 17.63 8.47 11.86
CA SER A 254 17.83 7.29 12.70
C SER A 254 19.28 7.17 13.18
N LEU A 255 20.26 7.35 12.29
CA LEU A 255 21.68 7.16 12.62
C LEU A 255 22.28 8.34 13.39
N VAL A 256 21.90 9.57 13.05
CA VAL A 256 22.54 10.79 13.57
C VAL A 256 21.83 11.31 14.83
N TRP A 257 20.51 11.13 14.94
CA TRP A 257 19.74 11.71 16.04
C TRP A 257 19.12 10.67 16.96
N TRP A 258 18.28 9.77 16.42
CA TRP A 258 17.48 8.84 17.23
C TRP A 258 18.32 7.74 17.87
N GLY A 259 19.08 7.01 17.06
CA GLY A 259 19.86 5.84 17.46
C GLY A 259 20.89 6.12 18.56
N PRO A 260 21.68 7.21 18.50
CA PRO A 260 22.58 7.58 19.59
C PRO A 260 21.86 7.88 20.90
N ARG A 261 20.69 8.53 20.84
CA ARG A 261 19.88 8.88 22.02
C ARG A 261 19.20 7.67 22.64
N HIS A 262 18.61 6.83 21.80
CA HIS A 262 18.00 5.58 22.23
C HIS A 262 19.02 4.63 22.88
N ARG A 263 20.29 4.67 22.45
CA ARG A 263 21.40 3.92 23.05
C ARG A 263 22.05 4.62 24.26
N GLY A 264 21.57 5.80 24.66
CA GLY A 264 22.13 6.57 25.78
C GLY A 264 23.52 7.15 25.50
N LEU A 265 23.96 7.22 24.24
CA LEU A 265 25.25 7.82 23.84
C LEU A 265 25.21 9.34 23.86
N ILE A 266 24.02 9.93 23.69
CA ILE A 266 23.75 11.38 23.70
C ILE A 266 22.42 11.62 24.44
N PRO A 267 22.27 12.69 25.24
CA PRO A 267 20.99 13.05 25.86
C PRO A 267 19.86 13.36 24.85
N PHE A 268 18.60 13.19 25.28
CA PHE A 268 17.42 13.56 24.49
C PHE A 268 17.16 15.07 24.45
N ASP A 269 17.81 15.81 25.36
CA ASP A 269 17.81 17.27 25.52
C ASP A 269 17.95 18.02 24.18
#